data_AF-A0A327J1C3-F1
#
_entry.id   AF-A0A327J1C3-F1
#
_cell.length_a   1.000
_cell.length_b   1.000
_cell.length_c   1.000
_cell.angle_alpha   90.00
_cell.angle_beta   90.00
_cell.angle_gamma   90.00
#
_symmetry.space_group_name_H-M   'P 1'
#
loop_
_entity.id
_entity.type
_entity.pdbx_description
1 polymer ?
#
loop_
_entity_poly.entity_id
_entity_poly.type
_entity_poly.pdbx_seq_one_letter_code
_entity_poly.pdbx_strand_id
1 'polypeptide(L)'
;MGMSASQARLLSITSRMNDIELRSQQISNTKIRLADESEQVANEYTTALNKTKLTYTDYSSGQAQQVDLTPKNLSKFGYKLINRETNEVFSGNVDAATMYEMVESGQFYIGEGGEEIEKLINEAPKGNGGIRYQPKWVAHTFVTDAKEITVSGNTQMAITSDTTDLAKAEAEYNAKTAKINAKEKKLDQQMKEMDTEHSALKTEYDSVKSLIGDNISKSFQLFS
;
A
#
# COMPACT_ATOMS: atom_id res chain seq x y z
N MET A 1 62.56 -4.76 -5.72
CA MET A 1 61.48 -4.64 -4.70
C MET A 1 60.26 -3.84 -5.17
N GLY A 2 60.32 -3.04 -6.25
CA GLY A 2 59.20 -2.15 -6.64
C GLY A 2 58.00 -2.81 -7.35
N MET A 3 58.18 -3.89 -8.14
CA MET A 3 57.08 -4.42 -8.97
C MET A 3 55.97 -5.14 -8.19
N SER A 4 56.32 -5.96 -7.21
CA SER A 4 55.31 -6.71 -6.43
C SER A 4 54.45 -5.77 -5.57
N ALA A 5 55.05 -4.73 -5.00
CA ALA A 5 54.32 -3.70 -4.25
C ALA A 5 53.35 -2.91 -5.14
N SER A 6 53.75 -2.52 -6.36
CA SER A 6 52.86 -1.81 -7.29
C SER A 6 51.72 -2.68 -7.81
N GLN A 7 51.96 -3.98 -8.08
CA GLN A 7 50.92 -4.93 -8.47
C GLN A 7 49.91 -5.17 -7.33
N ALA A 8 50.39 -5.28 -6.08
CA ALA A 8 49.52 -5.40 -4.91
C ALA A 8 48.64 -4.15 -4.71
N ARG A 9 49.21 -2.95 -4.92
CA ARG A 9 48.45 -1.69 -4.88
C ARG A 9 47.41 -1.61 -6.00
N LEU A 10 47.76 -1.98 -7.23
CA LEU A 10 46.82 -2.02 -8.35
C LEU A 10 45.62 -2.91 -8.04
N LEU A 11 45.86 -4.13 -7.51
CA LEU A 11 44.81 -5.06 -7.12
C LEU A 11 43.92 -4.49 -6.01
N SER A 12 44.51 -3.80 -5.02
CA SER A 12 43.75 -3.17 -3.95
C SER A 12 42.83 -2.04 -4.45
N ILE A 13 43.31 -1.22 -5.41
CA ILE A 13 42.53 -0.15 -6.03
C ILE A 13 41.39 -0.75 -6.87
N THR A 14 41.68 -1.78 -7.66
CA THR A 14 40.65 -2.48 -8.45
C THR A 14 39.56 -3.09 -7.56
N SER A 15 39.93 -3.71 -6.44
CA SER A 15 38.95 -4.26 -5.48
C SER A 15 38.04 -3.15 -4.95
N ARG A 16 38.62 -2.02 -4.52
CA ARG A 16 37.84 -0.88 -4.01
C ARG A 16 36.93 -0.28 -5.08
N MET A 17 37.38 -0.19 -6.34
CA MET A 17 36.59 0.31 -7.45
C MET A 17 35.37 -0.59 -7.71
N ASN A 18 35.58 -1.90 -7.75
CA ASN A 18 34.50 -2.88 -7.87
C ASN A 18 33.50 -2.81 -6.70
N ASP A 19 33.99 -2.62 -5.47
CA ASP A 19 33.13 -2.45 -4.29
C ASP A 19 32.25 -1.19 -4.40
N ILE A 20 32.80 -0.10 -4.93
CA ILE A 20 32.05 1.15 -5.16
C ILE A 20 31.01 0.95 -6.25
N GLU A 21 31.35 0.32 -7.37
CA GLU A 21 30.40 0.02 -8.44
C GLU A 21 29.24 -0.85 -7.93
N LEU A 22 29.55 -1.89 -7.15
CA LEU A 22 28.55 -2.75 -6.51
C LEU A 22 27.63 -1.94 -5.59
N ARG A 23 28.19 -1.08 -4.73
CA ARG A 23 27.40 -0.24 -3.83
C ARG A 23 26.55 0.78 -4.60
N SER A 24 27.05 1.37 -5.66
CA SER A 24 26.30 2.29 -6.51
C SER A 24 25.08 1.61 -7.14
N GLN A 25 25.25 0.37 -7.62
CA GLN A 25 24.14 -0.47 -8.11
C GLN A 25 23.11 -0.77 -7.01
N GLN A 26 23.56 -1.12 -5.80
CA GLN A 26 22.68 -1.36 -4.66
C GLN A 26 21.86 -0.11 -4.28
N ILE A 27 22.50 1.07 -4.28
CA ILE A 27 21.83 2.34 -4.03
C ILE A 27 20.80 2.62 -5.13
N SER A 28 21.15 2.42 -6.40
CA SER A 28 20.24 2.60 -7.53
C SER A 28 18.98 1.74 -7.40
N ASN A 29 19.15 0.46 -7.09
CA ASN A 29 18.03 -0.45 -6.83
C ASN A 29 17.18 -0.02 -5.63
N THR A 30 17.81 0.52 -4.59
CA THR A 30 17.10 1.04 -3.41
C THR A 30 16.29 2.28 -3.76
N LYS A 31 16.80 3.16 -4.63
CA LYS A 31 16.06 4.33 -5.12
C LYS A 31 14.83 3.94 -5.92
N ILE A 32 14.92 2.92 -6.78
CA ILE A 32 13.74 2.39 -7.49
C ILE A 32 12.69 1.94 -6.49
N ARG A 33 13.08 1.16 -5.46
CA ARG A 33 12.16 0.73 -4.41
C ARG A 33 11.53 1.90 -3.64
N LEU A 34 12.30 2.94 -3.33
CA LEU A 34 11.78 4.12 -2.66
C LEU A 34 10.80 4.91 -3.54
N ALA A 35 11.02 4.93 -4.86
CA ALA A 35 10.07 5.51 -5.81
C ALA A 35 8.75 4.71 -5.83
N ASP A 36 8.82 3.38 -5.83
CA ASP A 36 7.64 2.51 -5.72
C ASP A 36 6.90 2.75 -4.39
N GLU A 37 7.64 2.85 -3.27
CA GLU A 37 7.07 3.19 -1.95
C GLU A 37 6.39 4.57 -1.98
N SER A 38 7.00 5.55 -2.65
CA SER A 38 6.45 6.91 -2.80
C SER A 38 5.13 6.92 -3.57
N GLU A 39 5.08 6.17 -4.68
CA GLU A 39 3.87 6.01 -5.48
C GLU A 39 2.76 5.32 -4.67
N GLN A 40 3.08 4.25 -3.95
CA GLN A 40 2.12 3.56 -3.08
C GLN A 40 1.54 4.52 -2.04
N VAL A 41 2.37 5.32 -1.37
CA VAL A 41 1.93 6.29 -0.35
C VAL A 41 1.02 7.36 -0.96
N ALA A 42 1.32 7.83 -2.17
CA ALA A 42 0.48 8.78 -2.88
C ALA A 42 -0.88 8.18 -3.29
N ASN A 43 -0.88 6.92 -3.73
CA ASN A 43 -2.11 6.19 -4.08
C ASN A 43 -2.98 5.95 -2.86
N GLU A 44 -2.41 5.49 -1.73
CA GLU A 44 -3.12 5.33 -0.46
C GLU A 44 -3.81 6.62 -0.02
N TYR A 45 -3.10 7.76 -0.12
CA TYR A 45 -3.67 9.07 0.21
C TYR A 45 -4.79 9.49 -0.75
N THR A 46 -4.61 9.24 -2.05
CA THR A 46 -5.63 9.54 -3.06
C THR A 46 -6.89 8.70 -2.86
N THR A 47 -6.75 7.42 -2.50
CA THR A 47 -7.88 6.55 -2.15
C THR A 47 -8.60 7.05 -0.91
N ALA A 48 -7.88 7.47 0.13
CA ALA A 48 -8.48 8.07 1.31
C ALA A 48 -9.24 9.37 1.01
N LEU A 49 -8.70 10.22 0.11
CA LEU A 49 -9.37 11.45 -0.35
C LEU A 49 -10.66 11.19 -1.13
N ASN A 50 -10.67 10.14 -1.94
CA ASN A 50 -11.80 9.79 -2.80
C ASN A 50 -12.81 8.85 -2.11
N LYS A 51 -12.60 8.51 -0.83
CA LYS A 51 -13.51 7.67 -0.05
C LYS A 51 -14.88 8.34 0.04
N THR A 52 -15.92 7.65 -0.41
CA THR A 52 -17.31 8.13 -0.39
C THR A 52 -18.16 7.20 0.46
N LYS A 53 -19.26 7.74 0.99
CA LYS A 53 -20.21 7.03 1.82
C LYS A 53 -21.63 7.42 1.49
N LEU A 54 -22.57 6.55 1.86
CA LEU A 54 -23.99 6.85 1.81
C LEU A 54 -24.44 7.50 3.11
N THR A 55 -25.28 8.51 2.99
CA THR A 55 -25.90 9.21 4.11
C THR A 55 -27.41 9.26 3.93
N TYR A 56 -28.13 9.35 5.03
CA TYR A 56 -29.57 9.51 5.07
C TYR A 56 -29.94 10.78 5.86
N THR A 57 -30.87 11.56 5.34
CA THR A 57 -31.40 12.76 6.00
C THR A 57 -32.62 12.38 6.83
N ASP A 58 -32.42 12.28 8.14
CA ASP A 58 -33.47 12.01 9.11
C ASP A 58 -34.13 13.32 9.59
N TYR A 59 -35.46 13.31 9.72
CA TYR A 59 -36.28 14.41 10.20
C TYR A 59 -36.98 14.10 11.54
N SER A 60 -36.70 12.94 12.16
CA SER A 60 -37.35 12.46 13.38
C SER A 60 -37.25 13.44 14.58
N SER A 61 -36.20 14.25 14.62
CA SER A 61 -35.97 15.24 15.68
C SER A 61 -36.62 16.62 15.45
N GLY A 62 -37.37 16.79 14.35
CA GLY A 62 -37.95 18.09 13.95
C GLY A 62 -36.94 19.05 13.30
N GLN A 63 -35.68 18.63 13.14
CA GLN A 63 -34.63 19.27 12.34
C GLN A 63 -33.99 18.22 11.43
N ALA A 64 -33.46 18.64 10.27
CA ALA A 64 -32.75 17.74 9.36
C ALA A 64 -31.40 17.32 9.97
N GLN A 65 -31.18 16.03 10.17
CA GLN A 65 -29.91 15.45 10.61
C GLN A 65 -29.39 14.47 9.56
N GLN A 66 -28.17 14.70 9.10
CA GLN A 66 -27.50 13.78 8.19
C GLN A 66 -26.83 12.68 9.01
N VAL A 67 -27.20 11.43 8.74
CA VAL A 67 -26.70 10.24 9.44
C VAL A 67 -26.00 9.35 8.42
N ASP A 68 -24.80 8.89 8.76
CA ASP A 68 -24.04 7.94 7.94
C ASP A 68 -24.79 6.60 7.89
N LEU A 69 -24.98 6.04 6.70
CA LEU A 69 -25.62 4.73 6.54
C LEU A 69 -24.60 3.61 6.73
N THR A 70 -24.93 2.69 7.62
CA THR A 70 -24.19 1.46 7.90
C THR A 70 -25.18 0.28 7.89
N PRO A 71 -24.74 -0.96 7.63
CA PRO A 71 -25.69 -2.08 7.55
C PRO A 71 -26.52 -2.28 8.83
N LYS A 72 -25.96 -1.86 9.97
CA LYS A 72 -26.63 -1.91 11.28
C LYS A 72 -27.76 -0.89 11.45
N ASN A 73 -27.65 0.29 10.83
CA ASN A 73 -28.65 1.36 11.01
C ASN A 73 -29.66 1.46 9.86
N LEU A 74 -29.42 0.80 8.71
CA LEU A 74 -30.35 0.76 7.59
C LEU A 74 -31.76 0.31 7.99
N SER A 75 -31.85 -0.70 8.85
CA SER A 75 -33.14 -1.25 9.31
C SER A 75 -34.00 -0.24 10.05
N LYS A 76 -33.39 0.76 10.71
CA LYS A 76 -34.11 1.84 11.38
C LYS A 76 -34.82 2.77 10.40
N PHE A 77 -34.30 2.86 9.17
CA PHE A 77 -34.82 3.69 8.11
C PHE A 77 -35.68 2.89 7.10
N GLY A 78 -35.98 1.62 7.40
CA GLY A 78 -36.79 0.76 6.54
C GLY A 78 -36.02 0.07 5.41
N TYR A 79 -34.69 0.20 5.38
CA TYR A 79 -33.83 -0.37 4.36
C TYR A 79 -33.02 -1.56 4.88
N LYS A 80 -32.53 -2.39 3.97
CA LYS A 80 -31.64 -3.52 4.27
C LYS A 80 -30.55 -3.61 3.22
N LEU A 81 -29.37 -4.05 3.62
CA LEU A 81 -28.34 -4.43 2.67
C LEU A 81 -28.50 -5.91 2.35
N ILE A 82 -28.77 -6.23 1.08
CA ILE A 82 -29.10 -7.59 0.65
C ILE A 82 -28.05 -8.07 -0.34
N ASN A 83 -27.53 -9.28 -0.11
CA ASN A 83 -26.63 -9.94 -1.05
C ASN A 83 -27.41 -10.35 -2.31
N ARG A 84 -26.92 -9.96 -3.49
CA ARG A 84 -27.62 -10.20 -4.75
C ARG A 84 -27.68 -11.67 -5.15
N GLU A 85 -26.72 -12.49 -4.73
CA GLU A 85 -26.66 -13.90 -5.08
C GLU A 85 -27.52 -14.77 -4.13
N THR A 86 -27.46 -14.49 -2.83
CA THR A 86 -28.08 -15.34 -1.80
C THR A 86 -29.40 -14.82 -1.27
N ASN A 87 -29.74 -13.54 -1.54
CA ASN A 87 -30.85 -12.81 -0.90
C ASN A 87 -30.76 -12.74 0.63
N GLU A 88 -29.56 -12.91 1.17
CA GLU A 88 -29.28 -12.80 2.60
C GLU A 88 -29.13 -11.33 2.98
N VAL A 89 -29.72 -10.95 4.12
CA VAL A 89 -29.56 -9.62 4.71
C VAL A 89 -28.24 -9.55 5.45
N PHE A 90 -27.36 -8.66 5.01
CA PHE A 90 -26.09 -8.41 5.67
C PHE A 90 -26.28 -7.54 6.91
N SER A 91 -25.92 -8.06 8.08
CA SER A 91 -26.00 -7.37 9.37
C SER A 91 -24.63 -7.16 10.05
N GLY A 92 -23.54 -7.36 9.31
CA GLY A 92 -22.18 -7.18 9.81
C GLY A 92 -21.87 -5.74 10.25
N ASN A 93 -20.97 -5.59 11.22
CA ASN A 93 -20.45 -4.29 11.63
C ASN A 93 -19.36 -3.85 10.63
N VAL A 94 -19.74 -3.10 9.61
CA VAL A 94 -18.83 -2.47 8.64
C VAL A 94 -19.03 -0.96 8.63
N ASP A 95 -18.00 -0.24 8.24
CA ASP A 95 -18.02 1.21 8.07
C ASP A 95 -18.89 1.64 6.87
N ALA A 96 -19.37 2.88 6.88
CA ALA A 96 -20.28 3.42 5.88
C ALA A 96 -19.66 3.46 4.46
N ALA A 97 -18.35 3.72 4.38
CA ALA A 97 -17.63 3.70 3.11
C ALA A 97 -17.47 2.28 2.55
N THR A 98 -17.10 1.31 3.39
CA THR A 98 -17.00 -0.09 2.96
C THR A 98 -18.36 -0.63 2.51
N MET A 99 -19.44 -0.24 3.17
CA MET A 99 -20.79 -0.54 2.70
C MET A 99 -21.05 0.05 1.30
N TYR A 100 -20.64 1.30 1.05
CA TYR A 100 -20.81 1.91 -0.26
C TYR A 100 -20.04 1.15 -1.35
N GLU A 101 -18.79 0.75 -1.10
CA GLU A 101 -18.01 -0.10 -2.01
C GLU A 101 -18.70 -1.44 -2.30
N MET A 102 -19.29 -2.08 -1.28
CA MET A 102 -20.04 -3.32 -1.44
C MET A 102 -21.27 -3.15 -2.34
N VAL A 103 -21.93 -1.99 -2.29
CA VAL A 103 -23.06 -1.67 -3.17
C VAL A 103 -22.59 -1.31 -4.57
N GLU A 104 -21.52 -0.52 -4.69
CA GLU A 104 -20.95 -0.09 -5.98
C GLU A 104 -20.36 -1.26 -6.78
N SER A 105 -19.76 -2.23 -6.10
CA SER A 105 -19.28 -3.48 -6.72
C SER A 105 -20.40 -4.36 -7.31
N GLY A 106 -21.66 -4.09 -6.96
CA GLY A 106 -22.83 -4.85 -7.41
C GLY A 106 -23.05 -6.18 -6.69
N GLN A 107 -22.22 -6.51 -5.70
CA GLN A 107 -22.39 -7.71 -4.87
C GLN A 107 -23.61 -7.58 -3.95
N PHE A 108 -23.88 -6.37 -3.46
CA PHE A 108 -25.01 -6.07 -2.61
C PHE A 108 -25.88 -4.96 -3.20
N TYR A 109 -27.14 -4.91 -2.80
CA TYR A 109 -28.03 -3.81 -3.11
C TYR A 109 -28.79 -3.38 -1.85
N ILE A 110 -29.28 -2.15 -1.86
CA ILE A 110 -30.16 -1.64 -0.80
C ILE A 110 -31.59 -2.00 -1.18
N GLY A 111 -32.23 -2.81 -0.34
CA GLY A 111 -33.60 -3.24 -0.51
C GLY A 111 -34.56 -2.55 0.45
N GLU A 112 -35.76 -2.24 -0.01
CA GLU A 112 -36.90 -1.82 0.81
C GLU A 112 -37.99 -2.90 0.79
N GLY A 113 -38.62 -3.14 1.95
CA GLY A 113 -39.71 -4.11 2.08
C GLY A 113 -39.28 -5.58 1.99
N GLY A 114 -40.20 -6.42 1.51
CA GLY A 114 -40.00 -7.87 1.36
C GLY A 114 -40.33 -8.69 2.62
N GLU A 115 -40.65 -9.98 2.42
CA GLU A 115 -40.87 -10.91 3.52
C GLU A 115 -39.53 -11.43 4.06
N GLU A 116 -39.37 -11.40 5.37
CA GLU A 116 -38.18 -11.93 6.04
C GLU A 116 -38.37 -13.39 6.41
N ILE A 117 -37.38 -14.20 6.06
CA ILE A 117 -37.32 -15.62 6.41
C ILE A 117 -36.03 -15.84 7.18
N GLU A 118 -36.15 -16.11 8.48
CA GLU A 118 -35.02 -16.53 9.30
C GLU A 118 -34.78 -18.03 9.10
N LYS A 119 -33.56 -18.39 8.71
CA LYS A 119 -33.13 -19.79 8.56
C LYS A 119 -31.93 -20.08 9.44
N LEU A 120 -32.00 -21.19 10.16
CA LEU A 120 -30.86 -21.72 10.91
C LEU A 120 -29.96 -22.50 9.95
N ILE A 121 -28.76 -21.98 9.70
CA ILE A 121 -27.74 -22.64 8.88
C ILE A 121 -26.69 -23.24 9.82
N ASN A 122 -26.29 -24.48 9.55
CA ASN A 122 -25.21 -25.12 10.28
C ASN A 122 -23.86 -24.61 9.75
N GLU A 123 -23.19 -23.77 10.52
CA GLU A 123 -21.86 -23.28 10.17
C GLU A 123 -20.78 -24.24 10.66
N ALA A 124 -19.83 -24.58 9.79
CA ALA A 124 -18.65 -25.34 10.19
C ALA A 124 -17.84 -24.51 11.21
N PRO A 125 -17.39 -25.10 12.34
CA PRO A 125 -16.61 -24.38 13.33
C PRO A 125 -15.31 -23.85 12.71
N LYS A 126 -15.09 -22.53 12.79
CA LYS A 126 -13.81 -21.90 12.41
C LYS A 126 -12.80 -22.13 13.55
N GLY A 127 -12.18 -23.31 13.60
CA GLY A 127 -11.22 -23.63 14.67
C GLY A 127 -10.42 -24.91 14.44
N ASN A 128 -9.10 -24.75 14.51
CA ASN A 128 -8.02 -25.69 14.16
C ASN A 128 -8.02 -27.01 14.98
N GLY A 129 -8.02 -28.15 14.29
CA GLY A 129 -7.49 -29.42 14.77
C GLY A 129 -8.14 -30.06 16.01
N GLY A 130 -9.08 -30.99 15.79
CA GLY A 130 -9.19 -32.18 16.64
C GLY A 130 -10.20 -32.19 17.79
N ILE A 131 -11.16 -31.25 17.86
CA ILE A 131 -12.27 -31.33 18.82
C ILE A 131 -13.53 -31.79 18.08
N ARG A 132 -14.27 -32.75 18.66
CA ARG A 132 -15.51 -33.33 18.12
C ARG A 132 -16.43 -32.21 17.57
N TYR A 133 -16.82 -32.33 16.31
CA TYR A 133 -17.76 -31.41 15.65
C TYR A 133 -19.05 -31.32 16.46
N GLN A 134 -19.31 -30.14 17.02
CA GLN A 134 -20.65 -29.76 17.50
C GLN A 134 -21.27 -28.88 16.41
N PRO A 135 -22.42 -29.23 15.83
CA PRO A 135 -23.08 -28.38 14.85
C PRO A 135 -23.48 -27.06 15.53
N LYS A 136 -23.06 -25.93 14.96
CA LYS A 136 -23.45 -24.60 15.43
C LYS A 136 -24.48 -24.04 14.46
N TRP A 137 -25.72 -23.95 14.92
CA TRP A 137 -26.81 -23.35 14.16
C TRP A 137 -26.77 -21.84 14.34
N VAL A 138 -26.56 -21.11 13.25
CA VAL A 138 -26.56 -19.64 13.23
C VAL A 138 -27.76 -19.18 12.40
N ALA A 139 -28.54 -18.28 13.00
CA ALA A 139 -29.67 -17.65 12.34
C ALA A 139 -29.19 -16.64 11.29
N HIS A 140 -29.68 -16.81 10.07
CA HIS A 140 -29.49 -15.88 8.97
C HIS A 140 -30.85 -15.39 8.48
N THR A 141 -30.96 -14.10 8.21
CA THR A 141 -32.19 -13.51 7.69
C THR A 141 -32.10 -13.40 6.18
N PHE A 142 -33.06 -13.99 5.48
CA PHE A 142 -33.22 -13.87 4.03
C PHE A 142 -34.42 -12.99 3.74
N VAL A 143 -34.40 -12.30 2.61
CA VAL A 143 -35.54 -11.49 2.15
C VAL A 143 -36.00 -11.93 0.77
N THR A 144 -37.30 -12.10 0.61
CA THR A 144 -37.94 -12.30 -0.70
C THR A 144 -38.70 -11.04 -1.11
N ASP A 145 -38.77 -10.77 -2.42
CA ASP A 145 -39.55 -9.67 -3.00
C ASP A 145 -39.14 -8.26 -2.51
N ALA A 146 -37.88 -8.09 -2.06
CA ALA A 146 -37.34 -6.76 -1.79
C ALA A 146 -37.25 -5.94 -3.07
N LYS A 147 -37.65 -4.67 -2.96
CA LYS A 147 -37.47 -3.70 -4.04
C LYS A 147 -36.09 -3.07 -3.92
N GLU A 148 -35.28 -3.18 -4.97
CA GLU A 148 -33.99 -2.49 -5.07
C GLU A 148 -34.20 -0.96 -5.12
N ILE A 149 -33.48 -0.24 -4.26
CA ILE A 149 -33.50 1.21 -4.15
C ILE A 149 -32.16 1.78 -4.59
N THR A 150 -32.21 2.81 -5.42
CA THR A 150 -31.03 3.57 -5.85
C THR A 150 -31.01 4.93 -5.15
N VAL A 151 -29.81 5.46 -4.92
CA VAL A 151 -29.64 6.80 -4.33
C VAL A 151 -30.30 7.87 -5.20
N SER A 152 -30.19 7.77 -6.52
CA SER A 152 -30.78 8.72 -7.47
C SER A 152 -32.31 8.74 -7.46
N GLY A 153 -32.95 7.65 -7.02
CA GLY A 153 -34.40 7.56 -6.88
C GLY A 153 -34.93 7.96 -5.51
N ASN A 154 -34.06 8.31 -4.56
CA ASN A 154 -34.44 8.58 -3.17
C ASN A 154 -34.06 10.01 -2.77
N THR A 155 -35.01 10.76 -2.23
CA THR A 155 -34.80 12.17 -1.86
C THR A 155 -34.08 12.35 -0.52
N GLN A 156 -33.99 11.31 0.29
CA GLN A 156 -33.40 11.35 1.63
C GLN A 156 -32.00 10.73 1.67
N MET A 157 -31.59 10.00 0.62
CA MET A 157 -30.26 9.41 0.51
C MET A 157 -29.33 10.27 -0.34
N ALA A 158 -28.08 10.37 0.07
CA ALA A 158 -27.05 11.07 -0.69
C ALA A 158 -25.70 10.34 -0.62
N ILE A 159 -24.93 10.42 -1.71
CA ILE A 159 -23.51 10.07 -1.72
C ILE A 159 -22.73 11.31 -1.26
N THR A 160 -21.87 11.15 -0.27
CA THR A 160 -21.06 12.24 0.28
C THR A 160 -19.63 11.77 0.48
N SER A 161 -18.66 12.67 0.42
CA SER A 161 -17.27 12.35 0.75
C SER A 161 -17.13 11.99 2.23
N ASP A 162 -16.32 10.98 2.52
CA ASP A 162 -16.04 10.57 3.89
C ASP A 162 -14.80 11.29 4.42
N THR A 163 -15.02 12.29 5.26
CA THR A 163 -13.94 13.15 5.79
C THR A 163 -13.40 12.68 7.14
N THR A 164 -13.94 11.61 7.71
CA THR A 164 -13.69 11.16 9.08
C THR A 164 -12.22 10.82 9.35
N ASP A 165 -11.56 10.16 8.40
CA ASP A 165 -10.16 9.72 8.52
C ASP A 165 -9.16 10.59 7.76
N LEU A 166 -9.59 11.67 7.09
CA LEU A 166 -8.72 12.47 6.23
C LEU A 166 -7.55 13.12 6.98
N ALA A 167 -7.81 13.66 8.17
CA ALA A 167 -6.75 14.29 8.98
C ALA A 167 -5.66 13.28 9.38
N LYS A 168 -6.05 12.03 9.64
CA LYS A 168 -5.11 10.95 9.94
C LYS A 168 -4.35 10.51 8.69
N ALA A 169 -5.05 10.35 7.56
CA ALA A 169 -4.45 10.00 6.29
C ALA A 169 -3.43 11.07 5.82
N GLU A 170 -3.75 12.36 5.99
CA GLU A 170 -2.85 13.47 5.68
C GLU A 170 -1.61 13.47 6.58
N ALA A 171 -1.79 13.25 7.88
CA ALA A 171 -0.66 13.14 8.82
C ALA A 171 0.26 11.94 8.47
N GLU A 172 -0.32 10.79 8.15
CA GLU A 172 0.43 9.59 7.74
C GLU A 172 1.14 9.80 6.40
N TYR A 173 0.48 10.38 5.40
CA TYR A 173 1.07 10.75 4.11
C TYR A 173 2.28 11.67 4.32
N ASN A 174 2.10 12.79 5.02
CA ASN A 174 3.17 13.74 5.28
C ASN A 174 4.34 13.09 6.02
N ALA A 175 4.07 12.23 7.01
CA ALA A 175 5.11 11.53 7.75
C ALA A 175 5.87 10.49 6.88
N LYS A 176 5.17 9.71 6.06
CA LYS A 176 5.79 8.71 5.17
C LYS A 176 6.60 9.40 4.07
N THR A 177 6.03 10.41 3.42
CA THR A 177 6.71 11.23 2.39
C THR A 177 7.96 11.90 2.94
N ALA A 178 7.92 12.48 4.15
CA ALA A 178 9.09 13.06 4.78
C ALA A 178 10.21 12.03 5.04
N LYS A 179 9.85 10.81 5.47
CA LYS A 179 10.81 9.72 5.68
C LYS A 179 11.43 9.25 4.36
N ILE A 180 10.64 9.11 3.30
CA ILE A 180 11.12 8.72 1.96
C ILE A 180 12.09 9.77 1.44
N ASN A 181 11.68 11.04 1.44
CA ASN A 181 12.53 12.15 0.98
C ASN A 181 13.86 12.24 1.76
N ALA A 182 13.83 12.00 3.07
CA ALA A 182 15.05 11.97 3.88
C ALA A 182 15.98 10.81 3.50
N LYS A 183 15.44 9.62 3.20
CA LYS A 183 16.22 8.47 2.72
C LYS A 183 16.79 8.73 1.34
N GLU A 184 16.00 9.25 0.40
CA GLU A 184 16.44 9.59 -0.95
C GLU A 184 17.60 10.58 -0.93
N LYS A 185 17.47 11.66 -0.15
CA LYS A 185 18.53 12.66 0.01
C LYS A 185 19.83 12.05 0.52
N LYS A 186 19.74 11.10 1.46
CA LYS A 186 20.93 10.38 1.98
C LYS A 186 21.56 9.50 0.89
N LEU A 187 20.76 8.75 0.14
CA LEU A 187 21.23 7.91 -0.96
C LEU A 187 21.84 8.73 -2.10
N ASP A 188 21.28 9.90 -2.40
CA ASP A 188 21.84 10.86 -3.35
C ASP A 188 23.22 11.37 -2.92
N GLN A 189 23.34 11.71 -1.63
CA GLN A 189 24.61 12.16 -1.07
C GLN A 189 25.66 11.05 -1.14
N GLN A 190 25.29 9.82 -0.77
CA GLN A 190 26.19 8.66 -0.84
C GLN A 190 26.62 8.35 -2.28
N MET A 191 25.71 8.49 -3.25
CA MET A 191 26.03 8.29 -4.66
C MET A 191 27.05 9.33 -5.16
N LYS A 192 26.86 10.61 -4.81
CA LYS A 192 27.83 11.68 -5.15
C LYS A 192 29.21 11.45 -4.52
N GLU A 193 29.25 11.00 -3.27
CA GLU A 193 30.49 10.64 -2.58
C GLU A 193 31.19 9.47 -3.27
N MET A 194 30.44 8.44 -3.65
CA MET A 194 30.95 7.27 -4.38
C MET A 194 31.49 7.65 -5.76
N ASP A 195 30.80 8.52 -6.51
CA ASP A 195 31.28 9.00 -7.82
C ASP A 195 32.61 9.76 -7.67
N THR A 196 32.72 10.59 -6.62
CA THR A 196 33.94 11.34 -6.31
C THR A 196 35.09 10.38 -5.93
N GLU A 197 34.82 9.38 -5.08
CA GLU A 197 35.81 8.37 -4.68
C GLU A 197 36.25 7.53 -5.88
N HIS A 198 35.31 7.11 -6.72
CA HIS A 198 35.59 6.34 -7.93
C HIS A 198 36.49 7.13 -8.89
N SER A 199 36.20 8.41 -9.15
CA SER A 199 37.07 9.27 -9.95
C SER A 199 38.48 9.39 -9.37
N ALA A 200 38.61 9.59 -8.07
CA ALA A 200 39.91 9.67 -7.39
C ALA A 200 40.70 8.36 -7.50
N LEU A 201 40.05 7.21 -7.26
CA LEU A 201 40.66 5.90 -7.38
C LEU A 201 41.04 5.56 -8.82
N LYS A 202 40.25 6.01 -9.80
CA LYS A 202 40.59 5.85 -11.21
C LYS A 202 41.85 6.60 -11.59
N THR A 203 41.99 7.85 -11.13
CA THR A 203 43.24 8.61 -11.31
C THR A 203 44.43 7.92 -10.63
N GLU A 204 44.24 7.37 -9.43
CA GLU A 204 45.28 6.60 -8.74
C GLU A 204 45.67 5.33 -9.51
N TYR A 205 44.67 4.59 -10.00
CA TYR A 205 44.84 3.39 -10.82
C TYR A 205 45.67 3.68 -12.07
N ASP A 206 45.31 4.71 -12.84
CA ASP A 206 46.01 5.07 -14.07
C ASP A 206 47.46 5.50 -13.78
N SER A 207 47.68 6.21 -12.68
CA SER A 207 49.01 6.62 -12.23
C SER A 207 49.88 5.41 -11.85
N VAL A 208 49.34 4.47 -11.05
CA VAL A 208 50.06 3.25 -10.65
C VAL A 208 50.34 2.35 -11.86
N LYS A 209 49.37 2.22 -12.77
CA LYS A 209 49.52 1.46 -14.02
C LYS A 209 50.64 2.03 -14.89
N SER A 210 50.72 3.35 -15.04
CA SER A 210 51.81 4.02 -15.76
C SER A 210 53.17 3.70 -15.14
N LEU A 211 53.30 3.84 -13.80
CA LEU A 211 54.55 3.57 -13.09
C LEU A 211 55.01 2.11 -13.24
N ILE A 212 54.08 1.16 -13.27
CA ILE A 212 54.40 -0.24 -13.56
C ILE A 212 54.96 -0.37 -14.99
N GLY A 213 54.30 0.24 -15.97
CA GLY A 213 54.74 0.24 -17.37
C GLY A 213 56.14 0.83 -17.57
N ASP A 214 56.43 1.95 -16.89
CA ASP A 214 57.74 2.61 -16.95
C ASP A 214 58.85 1.75 -16.34
N ASN A 215 58.56 1.10 -15.20
CA ASN A 215 59.52 0.23 -14.53
C ASN A 215 59.80 -1.06 -15.34
N ILE A 216 58.79 -1.62 -15.99
CA ILE A 216 58.96 -2.76 -16.90
C ILE A 216 59.85 -2.36 -18.08
N SER A 217 59.58 -1.21 -18.71
CA SER A 217 60.36 -0.69 -19.84
C SER A 217 61.82 -0.47 -19.47
N LYS A 218 62.10 0.16 -18.32
CA LYS A 218 63.46 0.37 -17.81
C LYS A 218 64.17 -0.94 -17.50
N SER A 219 63.47 -1.89 -16.87
CA SER A 219 64.03 -3.23 -16.60
C SER A 219 64.38 -3.94 -17.90
N PHE A 220 63.52 -3.87 -18.92
CA PHE A 220 63.77 -4.50 -20.22
C PHE A 220 65.01 -3.90 -20.90
N GLN A 221 65.15 -2.58 -20.90
CA GLN A 221 66.34 -1.89 -21.44
C GLN A 221 67.64 -2.22 -20.68
N LEU A 222 67.56 -2.54 -19.39
CA LEU A 222 68.73 -2.90 -18.59
C LEU A 222 69.22 -4.35 -18.84
N PHE A 223 68.35 -5.20 -19.39
CA PHE A 223 68.60 -6.62 -19.61
C PHE A 223 68.56 -7.03 -21.10
N SER A 224 68.40 -6.08 -22.03
CA SER A 224 68.54 -6.25 -23.48
C SER A 224 69.89 -5.76 -23.98
#